data_AF-A0A6M8WFB8-F1
#
_entry.id   AF-A0A6M8WFB8-F1
#
_cell.length_a   1.000
_cell.length_b   1.000
_cell.length_c   1.000
_cell.angle_alpha   90.00
_cell.angle_beta   90.00
_cell.angle_gamma   90.00
#
_symmetry.space_group_name_H-M   'P 1'
#
loop_
_entity.id
_entity.type
_entity.pdbx_description
1 polymer ?
#
loop_
_entity_poly.entity_id
_entity_poly.type
_entity_poly.pdbx_seq_one_letter_code
_entity_poly.pdbx_strand_id
1 'polypeptide(L)'
;MLRWLFGRKQEAVGAGGEEQAVLVHVPAEGGPDQALLDRVYALEDRLARAVRKVGEFDGNEWGEEGGVLYLYGPDADRLWAAVEPHVRGAGLPRGSSAVKRYGEPGSREERVEIG
;
A
#
# COMPACT_ATOMS: atom_id res chain seq x y z
N MET A 1 13.50 14.84 10.03
CA MET A 1 12.15 15.40 10.18
C MET A 1 11.16 14.26 9.97
N LEU A 2 10.85 13.50 11.03
CA LEU A 2 9.86 12.41 10.97
C LEU A 2 8.47 13.07 10.89
N ARG A 3 7.72 12.80 9.81
CA ARG A 3 6.34 13.27 9.68
C ARG A 3 5.43 12.11 10.06
N TRP A 4 5.01 12.08 11.33
CA TRP A 4 3.87 11.30 11.79
C TRP A 4 2.60 12.10 11.48
N LEU A 5 1.68 11.53 10.70
CA LEU A 5 0.28 11.96 10.69
C LEU A 5 -0.56 10.72 11.01
N PHE A 6 -0.97 10.62 12.27
CA PHE A 6 -2.05 9.74 12.68
C PHE A 6 -3.29 10.03 11.82
N GLY A 7 -3.72 9.03 11.06
CA GLY A 7 -5.09 8.92 10.58
C GLY A 7 -6.05 8.98 11.78
N ARG A 8 -7.00 9.88 11.70
CA ARG A 8 -8.02 10.14 12.73
C ARG A 8 -8.87 8.88 12.90
N LYS A 9 -9.04 8.41 14.15
CA LYS A 9 -10.01 7.35 14.53
C LYS A 9 -11.38 7.67 13.90
N GLN A 10 -11.82 6.88 12.93
CA GLN A 10 -13.21 6.85 12.48
C GLN A 10 -13.83 5.53 12.96
N GLU A 11 -14.49 5.60 14.11
CA GLU A 11 -15.50 4.60 14.49
C GLU A 11 -16.68 4.76 13.51
N ALA A 12 -16.71 3.92 12.48
CA ALA A 12 -17.88 3.74 11.64
C ALA A 12 -18.49 2.36 11.94
N VAL A 13 -19.57 2.36 12.72
CA VAL A 13 -20.39 1.17 12.95
C VAL A 13 -21.36 1.02 11.78
N GLY A 14 -21.31 -0.11 11.06
CA GLY A 14 -22.48 -0.67 10.38
C GLY A 14 -22.32 -1.19 8.95
N ALA A 15 -22.23 -2.52 8.85
CA ALA A 15 -22.60 -3.42 7.73
C ALA A 15 -21.58 -3.70 6.60
N GLY A 16 -20.67 -4.66 6.85
CA GLY A 16 -20.34 -5.71 5.86
C GLY A 16 -18.86 -5.99 5.55
N GLY A 17 -18.08 -6.50 6.51
CA GLY A 17 -16.73 -7.02 6.32
C GLY A 17 -15.68 -6.35 7.22
N GLU A 18 -14.73 -7.13 7.75
CA GLU A 18 -13.53 -6.60 8.42
C GLU A 18 -12.69 -5.79 7.41
N GLU A 19 -12.08 -4.67 7.84
CA GLU A 19 -11.27 -3.83 6.95
C GLU A 19 -10.10 -4.64 6.39
N GLN A 20 -9.97 -4.67 5.06
CA GLN A 20 -8.94 -5.40 4.34
C GLN A 20 -7.86 -4.44 3.85
N ALA A 21 -6.71 -4.99 3.44
CA ALA A 21 -5.58 -4.17 3.02
C ALA A 21 -4.85 -4.72 1.78
N VAL A 22 -4.21 -3.80 1.06
CA VAL A 22 -3.10 -4.11 0.16
C VAL A 22 -1.88 -3.36 0.68
N LEU A 23 -0.81 -4.10 0.98
CA LEU A 23 0.45 -3.57 1.48
C LEU A 23 1.52 -3.76 0.40
N VAL A 24 2.05 -2.67 -0.17
CA VAL A 24 3.11 -2.76 -1.18
C VAL A 24 4.45 -2.53 -0.51
N HIS A 25 5.27 -3.59 -0.44
CA HIS A 25 6.62 -3.54 0.09
C HIS A 25 7.62 -3.18 -1.01
N VAL A 26 8.47 -2.22 -0.70
CA VAL A 26 9.50 -1.67 -1.59
C VAL A 26 10.85 -1.80 -0.89
N PRO A 27 11.69 -2.77 -1.25
CA PRO A 27 12.98 -2.93 -0.59
C PRO A 27 13.90 -1.76 -0.94
N ALA A 28 14.64 -1.29 0.07
CA ALA A 28 15.70 -0.30 -0.09
C ALA A 28 16.73 -0.49 1.02
N GLU A 29 17.72 -1.35 0.79
CA GLU A 29 18.79 -1.62 1.76
C GLU A 29 19.59 -0.35 2.03
N GLY A 30 19.65 0.08 3.30
CA GLY A 30 20.29 1.34 3.70
C GLY A 30 19.40 2.57 3.47
N GLY A 31 18.11 2.37 3.17
CA GLY A 31 17.11 3.40 2.92
C GLY A 31 16.97 3.76 1.42
N PRO A 32 15.90 4.49 1.06
CA PRO A 32 15.64 4.85 -0.33
C PRO A 32 16.56 5.99 -0.81
N ASP A 33 17.08 5.85 -2.04
CA ASP A 33 17.69 6.96 -2.75
C ASP A 33 16.63 7.93 -3.31
N GLN A 34 17.07 9.10 -3.78
CA GLN A 34 16.15 10.11 -4.31
C GLN A 34 15.38 9.62 -5.55
N ALA A 35 16.01 8.82 -6.40
CA ALA A 35 15.37 8.30 -7.61
C ALA A 35 14.26 7.29 -7.31
N LEU A 36 14.41 6.50 -6.25
CA LEU A 36 13.37 5.63 -5.73
C LEU A 36 12.24 6.45 -5.10
N LEU A 37 12.56 7.46 -4.28
CA LEU A 37 11.55 8.34 -3.68
C LEU A 37 10.70 9.04 -4.75
N ASP A 38 11.32 9.58 -5.80
CA ASP A 38 10.60 10.25 -6.89
C ASP A 38 9.63 9.30 -7.62
N ARG A 39 10.05 8.05 -7.84
CA ARG A 39 9.19 6.99 -8.42
C ARG A 39 8.03 6.65 -7.49
N VAL A 40 8.29 6.51 -6.19
CA VAL A 40 7.26 6.18 -5.20
C VAL A 40 6.27 7.33 -5.06
N TYR A 41 6.70 8.58 -4.95
CA TYR A 41 5.77 9.73 -4.89
C TYR A 41 4.88 9.82 -6.12
N ALA A 42 5.41 9.59 -7.32
CA ALA A 42 4.61 9.54 -8.53
C ALA A 42 3.62 8.36 -8.54
N LEU A 43 3.97 7.26 -7.86
CA LEU A 43 3.09 6.09 -7.69
C LEU A 43 1.97 6.40 -6.68
N GLU A 44 2.27 6.96 -5.50
CA GLU A 44 1.29 7.30 -4.45
C GLU A 44 0.09 8.09 -5.01
N ASP A 45 0.37 9.11 -5.81
CA ASP A 45 -0.63 9.91 -6.51
C ASP A 45 -1.54 9.08 -7.44
N ARG A 46 -0.97 8.10 -8.14
CA ARG A 46 -1.73 7.19 -9.01
C ARG A 46 -2.56 6.21 -8.19
N LEU A 47 -2.00 5.69 -7.10
CA LEU A 47 -2.67 4.76 -6.19
C LEU A 47 -3.91 5.43 -5.56
N ALA A 48 -3.74 6.61 -4.98
CA ALA A 48 -4.84 7.37 -4.37
C ALA A 48 -5.98 7.63 -5.36
N ARG A 49 -5.66 7.93 -6.63
CA ARG A 49 -6.68 8.09 -7.68
C ARG A 49 -7.35 6.78 -8.08
N ALA A 50 -6.58 5.69 -8.17
CA ALA A 50 -7.08 4.39 -8.59
C ALA A 50 -8.04 3.76 -7.57
N VAL A 51 -7.76 3.90 -6.27
CA VAL A 51 -8.56 3.26 -5.22
C VAL A 51 -9.77 4.06 -4.76
N ARG A 52 -9.93 5.33 -5.15
CA ARG A 52 -10.98 6.25 -4.64
C ARG A 52 -12.42 5.70 -4.58
N LYS A 53 -12.77 4.69 -5.40
CA LYS A 53 -14.10 4.06 -5.42
C LYS A 53 -14.19 2.72 -4.67
N VAL A 54 -13.05 2.13 -4.33
CA VAL A 54 -12.94 0.79 -3.75
C VAL A 54 -12.18 0.77 -2.42
N GLY A 55 -11.64 1.92 -1.99
CA GLY A 55 -10.92 2.10 -0.75
C GLY A 55 -10.12 3.40 -0.72
N GLU A 56 -9.03 3.41 0.04
CA GLU A 56 -8.20 4.57 0.30
C GLU A 56 -6.72 4.20 0.23
N PHE A 57 -5.90 5.15 -0.23
CA PHE A 57 -4.46 5.13 -0.03
C PHE A 57 -4.18 5.97 1.23
N ASP A 58 -3.76 5.32 2.31
CA ASP A 58 -3.60 5.97 3.62
C ASP A 58 -2.24 6.66 3.74
N GLY A 59 -1.20 6.04 3.18
CA GLY A 59 0.13 6.63 3.14
C GLY A 59 1.23 5.60 2.97
N ASN A 60 2.41 5.97 3.45
CA ASN A 60 3.61 5.17 3.36
C ASN A 60 4.47 5.29 4.62
N GLU A 61 5.24 4.25 4.90
CA GLU A 61 6.26 4.22 5.95
C GLU A 61 7.60 3.81 5.33
N TRP A 62 8.68 4.45 5.76
CA TRP A 62 10.05 4.13 5.33
C TRP A 62 10.92 3.83 6.55
N GLY A 63 11.72 2.77 6.46
CA GLY A 63 12.73 2.37 7.43
C GLY A 63 14.05 1.98 6.75
N GLU A 64 14.94 1.35 7.50
CA GLU A 64 16.28 0.96 7.03
C GLU A 64 16.27 -0.14 5.95
N GLU A 65 15.22 -0.97 5.93
CA GLU A 65 15.09 -2.10 5.00
C GLU A 65 14.26 -1.75 3.74
N GLY A 66 13.61 -0.60 3.72
CA GLY A 66 12.69 -0.21 2.64
C GLY A 66 11.46 0.51 3.13
N GLY A 67 10.42 0.49 2.29
CA GLY A 67 9.16 1.15 2.57
C GLY A 67 7.95 0.26 2.33
N VAL A 68 6.83 0.67 2.93
CA VAL A 68 5.53 0.03 2.76
C VAL A 68 4.52 1.10 2.36
N LEU A 69 3.73 0.83 1.33
CA LEU A 69 2.58 1.63 0.92
C LEU A 69 1.30 0.97 1.42
N TYR A 70 0.45 1.74 2.09
CA TYR A 70 -0.73 1.23 2.77
C TYR A 70 -2.01 1.63 2.02
N LEU A 71 -2.77 0.61 1.63
CA LEU A 71 -4.09 0.79 1.04
C LEU A 71 -5.11 -0.03 1.81
N TYR A 72 -6.26 0.57 2.10
CA TYR A 72 -7.32 -0.06 2.90
C TYR A 72 -8.67 0.04 2.20
N GLY A 73 -9.54 -0.92 2.48
CA GLY A 73 -10.86 -0.98 1.90
C GLY A 73 -11.59 -2.27 2.27
N PRO A 74 -12.86 -2.41 1.87
CA PRO A 74 -13.67 -3.57 2.24
C PRO A 74 -13.28 -4.88 1.51
N ASP A 75 -12.42 -4.83 0.48
CA ASP A 75 -12.11 -5.97 -0.39
C ASP A 75 -10.69 -5.84 -0.97
N ALA A 76 -9.75 -6.67 -0.50
CA ALA A 76 -8.35 -6.64 -0.91
C ALA A 76 -8.15 -7.04 -2.38
N ASP A 77 -9.02 -7.88 -2.95
CA ASP A 77 -8.92 -8.23 -4.36
C ASP A 77 -9.35 -7.06 -5.25
N ARG A 78 -10.37 -6.28 -4.85
CA ARG A 78 -10.75 -5.04 -5.54
C ARG A 78 -9.71 -3.95 -5.41
N LEU A 79 -9.10 -3.79 -4.23
CA LEU A 79 -7.97 -2.89 -4.04
C LEU A 79 -6.84 -3.28 -4.98
N TRP A 80 -6.42 -4.55 -4.96
CA TRP A 80 -5.31 -5.03 -5.77
C TRP A 80 -5.58 -4.88 -7.27
N ALA A 81 -6.77 -5.29 -7.74
CA ALA A 81 -7.15 -5.15 -9.13
C ALA A 81 -7.11 -3.68 -9.61
N ALA A 82 -7.42 -2.72 -8.74
CA ALA A 82 -7.36 -1.30 -9.08
C ALA A 82 -5.92 -0.78 -9.18
N VAL A 83 -4.99 -1.30 -8.37
CA VAL A 83 -3.62 -0.75 -8.27
C VAL A 83 -2.54 -1.53 -8.97
N GLU A 84 -2.76 -2.82 -9.25
CA GLU A 84 -1.78 -3.72 -9.84
C GLU A 84 -1.11 -3.14 -11.10
N PRO A 85 -1.84 -2.56 -12.09
CA PRO A 85 -1.21 -1.99 -13.27
C PRO A 85 -0.26 -0.84 -12.96
N HIS A 86 -0.55 -0.06 -11.92
CA HIS A 86 0.27 1.08 -11.48
C HIS A 86 1.50 0.61 -10.70
N VAL A 87 1.33 -0.36 -9.81
CA VAL A 87 2.42 -0.94 -9.02
C VAL A 87 3.43 -1.64 -9.94
N ARG A 88 2.97 -2.48 -10.88
CA ARG A 88 3.85 -3.15 -11.85
C ARG A 88 4.50 -2.18 -12.83
N GLY A 89 3.81 -1.09 -13.19
CA GLY A 89 4.31 -0.07 -14.11
C GLY A 89 5.26 0.96 -13.47
N ALA A 90 5.42 0.96 -12.15
CA ALA A 90 6.23 1.96 -11.44
C ALA A 90 7.74 1.72 -11.52
N GLY A 91 8.17 0.53 -11.99
CA GLY A 91 9.59 0.17 -12.04
C GLY A 91 10.21 0.13 -10.65
N LEU A 92 9.53 -0.52 -9.71
CA LEU A 92 10.02 -0.73 -8.34
C LEU A 92 11.25 -1.65 -8.34
N PRO A 93 12.09 -1.60 -7.29
CA PRO A 93 13.25 -2.47 -7.17
C PRO A 93 12.87 -3.95 -7.15
N ARG A 94 13.77 -4.80 -7.65
CA ARG A 94 13.61 -6.25 -7.59
C ARG A 94 13.41 -6.71 -6.15
N GLY A 95 12.44 -7.59 -5.93
CA GLY A 95 12.06 -8.07 -4.60
C GLY A 95 10.95 -7.25 -3.96
N SER A 96 10.41 -6.25 -4.67
CA SER A 96 9.13 -5.64 -4.33
C SER A 96 8.00 -6.69 -4.35
N SER A 97 7.04 -6.51 -3.45
CA SER A 97 5.90 -7.42 -3.32
C SER A 97 4.66 -6.65 -2.90
N ALA A 98 3.48 -7.14 -3.27
CA ALA A 98 2.23 -6.74 -2.65
C ALA A 98 1.70 -7.86 -1.75
N VAL A 99 1.12 -7.51 -0.61
CA VAL A 99 0.39 -8.43 0.28
C VAL A 99 -1.06 -8.00 0.32
N LYS A 100 -1.97 -8.89 -0.11
CA LYS A 100 -3.41 -8.76 0.09
C LYS A 100 -3.76 -9.36 1.45
N ARG A 101 -4.28 -8.56 2.38
CA ARG A 101 -4.72 -9.00 3.71
C ARG A 101 -6.23 -8.96 3.78
N TYR A 102 -6.87 -10.11 3.99
CA TYR A 102 -8.33 -10.27 3.92
C TYR A 102 -9.04 -10.02 5.26
N GLY A 103 -8.63 -8.98 5.99
CA GLY A 103 -9.18 -8.57 7.27
C GLY A 103 -8.16 -7.83 8.15
N GLU A 104 -8.41 -7.83 9.45
CA GLU A 104 -7.56 -7.24 10.48
C GLU A 104 -6.13 -7.82 10.49
N PRO A 105 -5.14 -7.15 11.10
CA PRO A 105 -3.80 -7.72 11.29
C PRO A 105 -3.83 -9.15 11.86
N GLY A 106 -3.12 -10.08 11.21
CA GLY A 106 -3.13 -11.52 11.55
C GLY A 106 -4.17 -12.35 10.78
N SER A 107 -5.03 -11.72 9.98
CA SER A 107 -5.92 -12.39 9.04
C SER A 107 -5.17 -13.10 7.92
N ARG A 108 -5.88 -13.89 7.10
CA ARG A 108 -5.31 -14.53 5.92
C ARG A 108 -4.66 -13.49 5.01
N GLU A 109 -3.47 -13.83 4.52
CA GLU A 109 -2.69 -13.01 3.59
C GLU A 109 -2.36 -13.79 2.31
N GLU A 110 -2.23 -13.06 1.21
CA GLU A 110 -1.73 -13.58 -0.07
C GLU A 110 -0.69 -12.62 -0.63
N ARG A 111 0.51 -13.15 -0.90
CA ARG A 111 1.64 -12.38 -1.42
C ARG A 111 1.76 -12.50 -2.93
N VAL A 112 2.01 -11.37 -3.59
CA VAL A 112 2.23 -11.25 -5.04
C VAL A 112 3.58 -10.58 -5.27
N GLU A 113 4.48 -11.25 -5.98
CA GLU A 113 5.79 -10.68 -6.33
C GLU A 113 5.64 -9.64 -7.47
N ILE A 114 6.35 -8.52 -7.30
CA ILE A 114 6.37 -7.39 -8.22
C ILE A 114 7.76 -7.34 -8.87
N GLY A 115 7.98 -8.21 -9.87
CA GLY A 115 9.06 -8.08 -10.86
C GLY A 115 10.48 -8.30 -10.36
#